data_AF-A0A0C3EEZ8-F1
#
_entry.id   AF-A0A0C3EEZ8-F1
#
_cell.length_a   1.000
_cell.length_b   1.000
_cell.length_c   1.000
_cell.angle_alpha   90.00
_cell.angle_beta   90.00
_cell.angle_gamma   90.00
#
_symmetry.space_group_name_H-M   'P 1'
#
loop_
_entity.id
_entity.type
_entity.pdbx_description
1 polymer ?
#
loop_
_entity_poly.entity_id
_entity_poly.type
_entity_poly.pdbx_seq_one_letter_code
_entity_poly.pdbx_strand_id
1 'polypeptide(L)'
;SGGGQVKSFSNVQLNSGIGTQLSAISSMSSTWKWSQSSSGAIIADVAYDMFTSSSPNGTYEHEIMVWLASFNSQPISYNYDASGTAVAIMSNIKIGKYTWNLYEGNNGYNMVWSFIPTDSRIITNFKGDVNLFLNHLTSKKYIPSSQYLEKAQGGTEAILGSAKFTTWVYSVLNKEQT
;
A
#
# COMPACT_ATOMS: atom_id res chain seq x y z
N SER A 1 -23.54 -8.79 -0.64
CA SER A 1 -22.45 -9.64 -0.13
C SER A 1 -21.13 -9.08 -0.63
N GLY A 2 -20.44 -8.30 0.23
CA GLY A 2 -19.13 -7.70 -0.07
C GLY A 2 -18.03 -8.77 -0.06
N GLY A 3 -17.02 -8.56 -0.91
CA GLY A 3 -16.02 -9.54 -1.35
C GLY A 3 -15.29 -10.27 -0.22
N GLY A 4 -14.91 -11.51 -0.51
CA GLY A 4 -14.36 -12.45 0.47
C GLY A 4 -13.01 -12.04 1.09
N GLN A 5 -12.61 -12.79 2.11
CA GLN A 5 -11.30 -12.65 2.76
C GLN A 5 -10.15 -12.76 1.75
N VAL A 6 -9.07 -12.00 1.93
CA VAL A 6 -7.81 -12.19 1.19
C VAL A 6 -7.34 -13.63 1.37
N LYS A 7 -6.93 -14.28 0.27
CA LYS A 7 -6.50 -15.68 0.23
C LYS A 7 -4.99 -15.82 0.23
N SER A 8 -4.29 -14.86 -0.38
CA SER A 8 -2.83 -14.80 -0.38
C SER A 8 -2.34 -13.40 -0.69
N PHE A 9 -1.14 -13.08 -0.21
CA PHE A 9 -0.37 -11.92 -0.64
C PHE A 9 1.02 -12.36 -1.15
N SER A 10 1.08 -12.72 -2.44
CA SER A 10 2.36 -13.10 -3.08
C SER A 10 3.16 -11.84 -3.38
N ASN A 11 4.35 -11.71 -2.77
CA ASN A 11 5.09 -10.46 -2.74
C ASN A 11 6.62 -10.63 -2.85
N VAL A 12 7.29 -9.51 -3.13
CA VAL A 12 8.75 -9.34 -2.97
C VAL A 12 9.01 -8.36 -1.84
N GLN A 13 9.76 -8.80 -0.84
CA GLN A 13 10.09 -8.03 0.36
C GLN A 13 11.48 -7.38 0.27
N LEU A 14 11.58 -6.14 0.73
CA LEU A 14 12.85 -5.48 1.02
C LEU A 14 13.46 -6.08 2.31
N ASN A 15 14.75 -6.44 2.27
CA ASN A 15 15.46 -7.01 3.43
C ASN A 15 16.52 -6.09 4.05
N SER A 16 16.91 -5.01 3.36
CA SER A 16 17.92 -4.05 3.83
C SER A 16 17.31 -2.66 3.95
N GLY A 17 17.69 -1.93 5.01
CA GLY A 17 17.07 -0.63 5.37
C GLY A 17 15.71 -0.79 6.05
N ILE A 18 15.51 -1.88 6.79
CA ILE A 18 14.34 -2.10 7.66
C ILE A 18 14.81 -1.92 9.10
N GLY A 19 13.89 -1.58 10.00
CA GLY A 19 14.22 -1.14 11.36
C GLY A 19 14.76 0.29 11.42
N THR A 20 14.57 1.08 10.36
CA THR A 20 14.92 2.52 10.31
C THR A 20 13.72 3.35 10.75
N GLN A 21 13.94 4.38 11.57
CA GLN A 21 12.87 5.32 11.93
C GLN A 21 12.37 6.09 10.71
N LEU A 22 11.07 6.35 10.62
CA LEU A 22 10.47 7.09 9.50
C LEU A 22 11.11 8.48 9.34
N SER A 23 11.42 9.15 10.46
CA SER A 23 12.11 10.45 10.46
C SER A 23 13.52 10.41 9.87
N ALA A 24 14.19 9.26 9.91
CA ALA A 24 15.54 9.06 9.40
C ALA A 24 15.56 8.64 7.92
N ILE A 25 14.42 8.28 7.33
CA ILE A 25 14.32 7.88 5.92
C ILE A 25 14.33 9.13 5.04
N SER A 26 15.36 9.29 4.21
CA SER A 26 15.43 10.38 3.24
C SER A 26 14.64 10.06 1.97
N SER A 27 14.68 8.82 1.51
CA SER A 27 13.92 8.36 0.33
C SER A 27 13.75 6.84 0.31
N MET A 28 12.67 6.38 -0.32
CA MET A 28 12.43 4.98 -0.68
C MET A 28 12.13 4.91 -2.18
N SER A 29 13.17 5.08 -2.99
CA SER A 29 13.03 5.07 -4.45
C SER A 29 12.59 3.69 -4.94
N SER A 30 11.53 3.65 -5.75
CA SER A 30 10.99 2.40 -6.30
C SER A 30 10.70 2.49 -7.80
N THR A 31 10.92 1.37 -8.48
CA THR A 31 10.44 1.10 -9.83
C THR A 31 9.73 -0.24 -9.83
N TRP A 32 8.51 -0.28 -10.36
CA TRP A 32 7.74 -1.51 -10.49
C TRP A 32 7.05 -1.57 -11.84
N LYS A 33 7.43 -2.56 -12.64
CA LYS A 33 6.80 -2.91 -13.91
C LYS A 33 6.17 -4.27 -13.81
N TRP A 34 4.86 -4.33 -14.01
CA TRP A 34 4.09 -5.55 -13.89
C TRP A 34 2.97 -5.60 -14.91
N SER A 35 2.41 -6.79 -15.10
CA SER A 35 1.20 -7.03 -15.89
C SER A 35 0.35 -8.10 -15.21
N GLN A 36 -0.95 -8.05 -15.42
CA GLN A 36 -1.87 -9.08 -14.97
C GLN A 36 -2.82 -9.46 -16.10
N SER A 37 -2.97 -10.75 -16.32
CA SER A 37 -3.99 -11.32 -17.21
C SER A 37 -4.90 -12.23 -16.40
N SER A 38 -6.20 -12.19 -16.63
CA SER A 38 -7.18 -13.04 -15.96
C SER A 38 -8.08 -13.78 -16.93
N SER A 39 -8.62 -14.92 -16.50
CA SER A 39 -9.73 -15.59 -17.15
C SER A 39 -11.03 -15.24 -16.41
N GLY A 40 -11.80 -14.32 -16.97
CA GLY A 40 -13.04 -13.82 -16.37
C GLY A 40 -12.82 -12.77 -15.27
N ALA A 41 -13.86 -12.57 -14.47
CA ALA A 41 -13.85 -11.61 -13.36
C ALA A 41 -12.97 -12.12 -12.21
N ILE A 42 -12.19 -11.20 -11.65
CA ILE A 42 -11.35 -11.44 -10.48
C ILE A 42 -11.64 -10.39 -9.41
N ILE A 43 -11.30 -10.72 -8.17
CA ILE A 43 -11.20 -9.78 -7.05
C ILE A 43 -9.75 -9.84 -6.59
N ALA A 44 -8.99 -8.77 -6.83
CA ALA A 44 -7.59 -8.65 -6.47
C ALA A 44 -7.13 -7.19 -6.46
N ASP A 45 -5.99 -6.94 -5.84
CA ASP A 45 -5.23 -5.69 -6.00
C ASP A 45 -3.77 -5.98 -6.33
N VAL A 46 -3.03 -4.92 -6.65
CA VAL A 46 -1.58 -4.93 -6.74
C VAL A 46 -1.10 -3.76 -5.91
N ALA A 47 -0.34 -4.01 -4.85
CA ALA A 47 -0.03 -3.00 -3.85
C ALA A 47 1.41 -3.10 -3.35
N TYR A 48 1.97 -1.94 -3.01
CA TYR A 48 3.00 -1.90 -1.98
C TYR A 48 2.33 -2.06 -0.62
N ASP A 49 2.99 -2.74 0.29
CA ASP A 49 2.50 -3.00 1.64
C ASP A 49 3.65 -2.81 2.65
N MET A 50 3.47 -1.87 3.56
CA MET A 50 4.50 -1.42 4.50
C MET A 50 3.96 -1.46 5.92
N PHE A 51 4.77 -1.95 6.87
CA PHE A 51 4.37 -2.03 8.28
C PHE A 51 5.29 -1.23 9.16
N THR A 52 4.73 -0.62 10.20
CA THR A 52 5.50 0.13 11.20
C THR A 52 5.14 -0.24 12.63
N SER A 53 6.09 -0.02 13.55
CA SER A 53 5.92 -0.21 14.99
C SER A 53 6.64 0.89 15.79
N SER A 54 6.27 1.05 17.07
CA SER A 54 6.93 2.01 17.98
C SER A 54 8.34 1.59 18.40
N SER A 55 8.69 0.31 18.24
CA SER A 55 10.02 -0.23 18.55
C SER A 55 10.55 -1.11 17.43
N PRO A 56 11.89 -1.22 17.23
CA PRO A 56 12.49 -2.13 16.27
C PRO A 56 12.04 -3.57 16.51
N ASN A 57 11.64 -4.29 15.47
CA ASN A 57 11.08 -5.66 15.53
C ASN A 57 9.85 -5.79 16.44
N GLY A 58 9.10 -4.69 16.62
CA GLY A 58 7.88 -4.67 17.41
C GLY A 58 6.69 -5.30 16.70
N THR A 59 5.59 -5.47 17.45
CA THR A 59 4.28 -5.78 16.84
C THR A 59 3.85 -4.62 15.95
N TYR A 60 3.32 -4.93 14.77
CA TYR A 60 2.87 -3.88 13.84
C TYR A 60 1.69 -3.11 14.42
N GLU A 61 1.80 -1.79 14.37
CA GLU A 61 0.77 -0.86 14.82
C GLU A 61 0.06 -0.23 13.62
N HIS A 62 0.79 -0.04 12.52
CA HIS A 62 0.27 0.50 11.28
C HIS A 62 0.70 -0.33 10.07
N GLU A 63 -0.21 -0.45 9.12
CA GLU A 63 -0.03 -0.99 7.78
C GLU A 63 -0.39 0.10 6.78
N ILE A 64 0.47 0.31 5.80
CA ILE A 64 0.38 1.38 4.83
C ILE A 64 0.43 0.73 3.45
N MET A 65 -0.73 0.64 2.82
CA MET A 65 -0.88 0.08 1.50
C MET A 65 -0.90 1.19 0.44
N VAL A 66 -0.13 1.01 -0.63
CA VAL A 66 -0.17 1.89 -1.82
C VAL A 66 -0.57 1.05 -3.02
N TRP A 67 -1.83 1.11 -3.38
CA TRP A 67 -2.41 0.27 -4.43
C TRP A 67 -2.06 0.82 -5.80
N LEU A 68 -1.37 0.05 -6.63
CA LEU A 68 -1.16 0.40 -8.03
C LEU A 68 -2.35 0.02 -8.92
N ALA A 69 -3.19 -0.91 -8.47
CA ALA A 69 -4.40 -1.30 -9.15
C ALA A 69 -5.41 -1.93 -8.19
N SER A 70 -6.70 -1.74 -8.47
CA SER A 70 -7.78 -2.54 -7.91
C SER A 70 -8.55 -3.20 -9.05
N PHE A 71 -8.79 -4.50 -8.92
CA PHE A 71 -9.66 -5.29 -9.76
C PHE A 71 -10.86 -5.73 -8.91
N ASN A 72 -11.92 -4.92 -8.87
CA ASN A 72 -13.12 -5.15 -8.05
C ASN A 72 -12.85 -5.32 -6.53
N SER A 73 -11.68 -4.90 -6.05
CA SER A 73 -11.30 -4.94 -4.63
C SER A 73 -11.62 -3.60 -3.95
N GLN A 74 -11.86 -3.64 -2.63
CA GLN A 74 -12.11 -2.46 -1.80
C GLN A 74 -11.10 -2.43 -0.65
N PRO A 75 -10.59 -1.25 -0.25
CA PRO A 75 -9.67 -1.16 0.89
C PRO A 75 -10.40 -1.46 2.19
N ILE A 76 -9.63 -1.82 3.22
CA ILE A 76 -10.13 -1.80 4.60
C ILE A 76 -10.48 -0.36 4.95
N SER A 77 -11.73 -0.13 5.32
CA SER A 77 -12.24 1.19 5.67
C SER A 77 -13.18 1.16 6.89
N TYR A 78 -13.22 2.26 7.63
CA TYR A 78 -14.26 2.55 8.61
C TYR A 78 -15.49 3.21 7.98
N ASN A 79 -15.36 3.83 6.81
CA ASN A 79 -16.41 4.63 6.20
C ASN A 79 -16.91 3.96 4.92
N TYR A 80 -18.19 3.66 4.86
CA TYR A 80 -18.85 3.13 3.65
C TYR A 80 -20.10 3.94 3.34
N ASP A 81 -20.39 4.12 2.06
CA ASP A 81 -21.64 4.69 1.62
C ASP A 81 -22.81 3.68 1.70
N ALA A 82 -24.01 4.12 1.37
CA ALA A 82 -25.20 3.27 1.42
C ALA A 82 -25.16 2.07 0.44
N SER A 83 -24.26 2.10 -0.57
CA SER A 83 -24.04 1.00 -1.50
C SER A 83 -23.01 -0.02 -0.99
N GLY A 84 -22.38 0.25 0.15
CA GLY A 84 -21.27 -0.55 0.68
C GLY A 84 -19.94 -0.27 -0.01
N THR A 85 -19.80 0.89 -0.63
CA THR A 85 -18.54 1.34 -1.24
C THR A 85 -17.72 2.14 -0.21
N ALA A 86 -16.43 1.81 -0.06
CA ALA A 86 -15.53 2.52 0.84
C ALA A 86 -15.44 4.00 0.47
N VAL A 87 -15.50 4.87 1.47
CA VAL A 87 -15.44 6.34 1.32
C VAL A 87 -14.08 6.82 1.82
N ALA A 88 -13.38 7.57 0.97
CA ALA A 88 -12.08 8.12 1.30
C ALA A 88 -12.18 9.18 2.40
N ILE A 89 -11.25 9.15 3.36
CA ILE A 89 -11.12 10.21 4.38
C ILE A 89 -10.45 11.47 3.82
N MET A 90 -9.71 11.32 2.70
CA MET A 90 -9.13 12.43 1.96
C MET A 90 -9.04 12.04 0.48
N SER A 91 -9.46 12.95 -0.39
CA SER A 91 -9.47 12.72 -1.84
C SER A 91 -8.52 13.67 -2.57
N ASN A 92 -8.12 13.30 -3.78
CA ASN A 92 -7.34 14.13 -4.68
C ASN A 92 -5.95 14.56 -4.15
N ILE A 93 -5.32 13.70 -3.35
CA ILE A 93 -3.98 13.92 -2.80
C ILE A 93 -2.94 13.77 -3.92
N LYS A 94 -2.17 14.82 -4.20
CA LYS A 94 -1.07 14.76 -5.17
C LYS A 94 0.19 14.21 -4.52
N ILE A 95 0.63 13.01 -4.92
CA ILE A 95 1.88 12.39 -4.49
C ILE A 95 2.64 11.91 -5.73
N GLY A 96 3.84 12.46 -5.92
CA GLY A 96 4.59 12.29 -7.16
C GLY A 96 3.79 12.82 -8.36
N LYS A 97 3.70 12.02 -9.43
CA LYS A 97 2.94 12.37 -10.65
C LYS A 97 1.50 11.83 -10.67
N TYR A 98 1.05 11.23 -9.57
CA TYR A 98 -0.25 10.59 -9.46
C TYR A 98 -1.12 11.28 -8.41
N THR A 99 -2.42 11.03 -8.51
CA THR A 99 -3.43 11.53 -7.58
C THR A 99 -4.06 10.33 -6.87
N TRP A 100 -4.23 10.46 -5.55
CA TRP A 100 -4.64 9.37 -4.67
C TRP A 100 -5.80 9.76 -3.76
N ASN A 101 -6.61 8.78 -3.41
CA ASN A 101 -7.55 8.82 -2.31
C ASN A 101 -6.99 8.02 -1.14
N LEU A 102 -7.10 8.55 0.07
CA LEU A 102 -6.68 7.89 1.31
C LEU A 102 -7.89 7.32 2.03
N TYR A 103 -7.79 6.06 2.42
CA TYR A 103 -8.76 5.32 3.23
C TYR A 103 -8.10 4.88 4.53
N GLU A 104 -8.91 4.77 5.58
CA GLU A 104 -8.50 4.37 6.93
C GLU A 104 -9.44 3.29 7.46
N GLY A 105 -8.87 2.25 8.06
CA GLY A 105 -9.59 1.23 8.81
C GLY A 105 -8.67 0.43 9.72
N ASN A 106 -9.13 -0.73 10.19
CA ASN A 106 -8.35 -1.64 11.04
C ASN A 106 -8.69 -3.10 10.71
N ASN A 107 -7.67 -3.94 10.62
CA ASN A 107 -7.79 -5.36 10.22
C ASN A 107 -7.98 -6.33 11.41
N GLY A 108 -8.10 -5.80 12.63
CA GLY A 108 -8.15 -6.52 13.90
C GLY A 108 -6.81 -6.62 14.64
N TYR A 109 -5.70 -6.34 13.95
CA TYR A 109 -4.34 -6.40 14.48
C TYR A 109 -3.66 -5.02 14.50
N ASN A 110 -3.83 -4.25 13.44
CA ASN A 110 -3.20 -2.95 13.24
C ASN A 110 -4.14 -1.99 12.49
N MET A 111 -3.84 -0.70 12.59
CA MET A 111 -4.46 0.33 11.75
C MET A 111 -3.98 0.18 10.31
N VAL A 112 -4.86 0.40 9.34
CA VAL A 112 -4.58 0.24 7.90
C VAL A 112 -4.88 1.54 7.17
N TRP A 113 -3.88 2.02 6.42
CA TRP A 113 -3.94 3.22 5.61
C TRP A 113 -3.76 2.84 4.14
N SER A 114 -4.81 2.97 3.33
CA SER A 114 -4.76 2.58 1.92
C SER A 114 -4.79 3.81 1.01
N PHE A 115 -3.75 4.00 0.20
CA PHE A 115 -3.73 4.97 -0.88
C PHE A 115 -4.12 4.29 -2.19
N ILE A 116 -5.22 4.73 -2.80
CA ILE A 116 -5.72 4.21 -4.07
C ILE A 116 -5.74 5.31 -5.13
N PRO A 117 -5.26 5.07 -6.36
CA PRO A 117 -5.31 6.04 -7.44
C PRO A 117 -6.74 6.48 -7.73
N THR A 118 -6.92 7.76 -8.04
CA THR A 118 -8.23 8.27 -8.49
C THR A 118 -8.62 7.66 -9.85
N ASP A 119 -9.91 7.77 -10.17
CA ASP A 119 -10.46 7.45 -11.50
C ASP A 119 -10.22 5.99 -11.94
N SER A 120 -10.16 5.07 -10.98
CA SER A 120 -9.92 3.63 -11.21
C SER A 120 -8.65 3.35 -12.03
N ARG A 121 -7.65 4.24 -11.93
CA ARG A 121 -6.41 4.13 -12.69
C ARG A 121 -5.62 2.88 -12.30
N ILE A 122 -5.16 2.15 -13.32
CA ILE A 122 -4.23 1.03 -13.19
C ILE A 122 -2.82 1.50 -13.55
N ILE A 123 -1.88 1.40 -12.61
CA ILE A 123 -0.49 1.84 -12.74
C ILE A 123 0.43 0.63 -12.93
N THR A 124 0.60 0.17 -14.17
CA THR A 124 1.45 -0.99 -14.52
C THR A 124 2.95 -0.68 -14.59
N ASN A 125 3.32 0.61 -14.62
CA ASN A 125 4.70 1.09 -14.66
C ASN A 125 4.87 2.24 -13.67
N PHE A 126 5.07 1.88 -12.40
CA PHE A 126 5.37 2.83 -11.34
C PHE A 126 6.86 3.17 -11.31
N LYS A 127 7.16 4.45 -11.18
CA LYS A 127 8.49 4.97 -10.86
C LYS A 127 8.31 6.20 -9.99
N GLY A 128 8.82 6.16 -8.76
CA GLY A 128 8.60 7.20 -7.77
C GLY A 128 9.25 6.86 -6.44
N ASP A 129 8.99 7.69 -5.44
CA ASP A 129 9.46 7.50 -4.06
C ASP A 129 8.28 7.11 -3.18
N VAL A 130 8.30 5.89 -2.62
CA VAL A 130 7.22 5.41 -1.74
C VAL A 130 7.28 6.02 -0.34
N ASN A 131 8.40 6.65 0.04
CA ASN A 131 8.51 7.40 1.29
C ASN A 131 7.57 8.62 1.31
N LEU A 132 7.17 9.12 0.14
CA LEU A 132 6.23 10.25 0.07
C LEU A 132 4.87 9.95 0.71
N PHE A 133 4.45 8.68 0.74
CA PHE A 133 3.21 8.26 1.41
C PHE A 133 3.38 8.23 2.93
N LEU A 134 4.51 7.74 3.43
CA LEU A 134 4.87 7.77 4.86
C LEU A 134 5.01 9.22 5.35
N ASN A 135 5.65 10.09 4.56
CA ASN A 135 5.74 11.52 4.82
C ASN A 135 4.36 12.20 4.83
N HIS A 136 3.45 11.79 3.93
CA HIS A 136 2.09 12.30 3.96
C HIS A 136 1.41 11.97 5.29
N LEU A 137 1.42 10.69 5.71
CA LEU A 137 0.78 10.25 6.94
C LEU A 137 1.39 10.91 8.20
N THR A 138 2.73 11.00 8.27
CA THR A 138 3.41 11.66 9.39
C THR A 138 3.14 13.16 9.43
N SER A 139 3.12 13.85 8.28
CA SER A 139 2.78 15.29 8.22
C SER A 139 1.36 15.59 8.68
N LYS A 140 0.43 14.65 8.49
CA LYS A 140 -0.96 14.72 8.94
C LYS A 140 -1.15 14.22 10.38
N LYS A 141 -0.08 13.75 11.03
CA LYS A 141 -0.09 13.16 12.38
C LYS A 141 -0.95 11.90 12.49
N TYR A 142 -1.16 11.20 11.38
CA TYR A 142 -1.84 9.90 11.38
C TYR A 142 -0.95 8.80 11.95
N ILE A 143 0.36 8.88 11.71
CA ILE A 143 1.38 8.01 12.31
C ILE A 143 2.52 8.86 12.87
N PRO A 144 3.13 8.51 14.02
CA PRO A 144 4.31 9.22 14.53
C PRO A 144 5.51 9.03 13.60
N SER A 145 6.28 10.09 13.33
CA SER A 145 7.54 9.97 12.57
C SER A 145 8.63 9.21 13.32
N SER A 146 8.46 8.96 14.62
CA SER A 146 9.35 8.14 15.45
C SER A 146 9.13 6.64 15.30
N GLN A 147 8.08 6.21 14.57
CA GLN A 147 7.85 4.81 14.23
C GLN A 147 9.01 4.24 13.41
N TYR A 148 9.20 2.94 13.47
CA TYR A 148 10.19 2.19 12.70
C TYR A 148 9.50 1.52 11.51
N LEU A 149 10.10 1.59 10.33
CA LEU A 149 9.67 0.80 9.18
C LEU A 149 10.14 -0.64 9.38
N GLU A 150 9.21 -1.58 9.60
CA GLU A 150 9.52 -2.98 9.93
C GLU A 150 9.39 -3.94 8.75
N LYS A 151 8.55 -3.59 7.78
CA LYS A 151 8.40 -4.33 6.52
C LYS A 151 8.09 -3.37 5.39
N ALA A 152 8.59 -3.71 4.20
CA ALA A 152 8.21 -3.07 2.94
C ALA A 152 8.18 -4.12 1.84
N GLN A 153 7.01 -4.33 1.27
CA GLN A 153 6.69 -5.40 0.32
C GLN A 153 6.00 -4.81 -0.92
N GLY A 154 6.04 -5.56 -2.01
CA GLY A 154 5.27 -5.26 -3.22
C GLY A 154 4.74 -6.57 -3.80
N GLY A 155 3.42 -6.66 -3.94
CA GLY A 155 2.75 -7.90 -4.32
C GLY A 155 1.32 -7.71 -4.81
N THR A 156 0.56 -8.80 -4.80
CA THR A 156 -0.86 -8.84 -5.15
C THR A 156 -1.64 -9.59 -4.10
N GLU A 157 -2.73 -8.99 -3.60
CA GLU A 157 -3.71 -9.71 -2.79
C GLU A 157 -4.72 -10.39 -3.71
N ALA A 158 -4.79 -11.73 -3.63
CA ALA A 158 -5.78 -12.51 -4.37
C ALA A 158 -6.97 -12.83 -3.47
N ILE A 159 -8.19 -12.46 -3.89
CA ILE A 159 -9.43 -12.75 -3.15
C ILE A 159 -10.28 -13.78 -3.89
N LEU A 160 -10.50 -13.58 -5.20
CA LEU A 160 -11.34 -14.45 -6.02
C LEU A 160 -10.88 -14.49 -7.48
N GLY A 161 -11.04 -15.65 -8.11
CA GLY A 161 -10.86 -15.86 -9.54
C GLY A 161 -9.49 -16.45 -9.90
N SER A 162 -9.15 -16.40 -11.19
CA SER A 162 -7.89 -16.93 -11.72
C SER A 162 -7.17 -15.87 -12.54
N ALA A 163 -5.94 -15.57 -12.14
CA ALA A 163 -5.09 -14.59 -12.78
C ALA A 163 -3.63 -15.04 -12.80
N LYS A 164 -2.90 -14.57 -13.82
CA LYS A 164 -1.44 -14.62 -13.88
C LYS A 164 -0.91 -13.21 -13.69
N PHE A 165 -0.26 -13.01 -12.54
CA PHE A 165 0.52 -11.80 -12.25
C PHE A 165 1.97 -12.00 -12.71
N THR A 166 2.56 -11.01 -13.35
CA THR A 166 3.96 -11.06 -13.78
C THR A 166 4.63 -9.74 -13.48
N THR A 167 5.74 -9.80 -12.75
CA THR A 167 6.60 -8.66 -12.43
C THR A 167 7.93 -8.82 -13.16
N TRP A 168 8.31 -7.81 -13.93
CA TRP A 168 9.53 -7.80 -14.76
C TRP A 168 10.65 -6.99 -14.10
N VAL A 169 10.26 -5.91 -13.42
CA VAL A 169 11.15 -5.03 -12.69
C VAL A 169 10.49 -4.73 -11.38
N TYR A 170 11.20 -4.98 -10.28
CA TYR A 170 10.81 -4.53 -8.96
C TYR A 170 12.07 -4.12 -8.21
N SER A 171 12.05 -2.92 -7.66
CA SER A 171 13.11 -2.42 -6.78
C SER A 171 12.49 -1.48 -5.75
N VAL A 172 12.95 -1.57 -4.51
CA VAL A 172 12.76 -0.55 -3.47
C VAL A 172 14.14 -0.33 -2.85
N LEU A 173 14.57 0.92 -2.75
CA LEU A 173 15.83 1.29 -2.11
C LEU A 173 15.55 2.31 -1.02
N ASN A 174 15.64 1.88 0.24
CA ASN A 174 15.61 2.77 1.38
C ASN A 174 16.98 3.43 1.56
N LYS A 175 17.00 4.77 1.65
CA LYS A 175 18.17 5.58 2.00
C LYS A 175 17.88 6.36 3.27
N GLU A 176 18.82 6.31 4.19
CA GLU A 176 18.78 7.11 5.43
C GLU A 176 19.31 8.54 5.15
N GLN A 177 19.00 9.48 6.04
CA GLN A 177 19.63 10.79 6.07
C GLN A 177 21.09 10.62 6.55
N THR A 178 22.05 11.20 5.83
CA THR A 178 23.46 11.27 6.23
C THR A 178 23.70 12.33 7.28
#